data_AF-A0A6F8PP56-F1
#
_entry.id   AF-A0A6F8PP56-F1
#
_cell.length_a   1.000
_cell.length_b   1.000
_cell.length_c   1.000
_cell.angle_alpha   90.00
_cell.angle_beta   90.00
_cell.angle_gamma   90.00
#
_symmetry.space_group_name_H-M   'P 1'
#
loop_
_entity.id
_entity.type
_entity.pdbx_description
1 polymer ?
#
loop_
_entity_poly.entity_id
_entity_poly.type
_entity_poly.pdbx_seq_one_letter_code
_entity_poly.pdbx_strand_id
1 'polypeptide(L)'
;MKSLSIKALFISAFAVLSLNAQAADSTYNLCVSDAENLISTAKAKGIKEAKALEQKTTLAQCYEELNAIEAKYGDATKGVNPSAVMTPEDRAKWAKLFDSIDAKQFKGVPFLQASYYR
;
A
#
# COMPACT_ATOMS: atom_id res chain seq x y z
N MET A 1 27.45 -17.36 37.43
CA MET A 1 26.26 -16.48 37.43
C MET A 1 26.50 -15.34 36.45
N LYS A 2 25.82 -15.35 35.31
CA LYS A 2 25.74 -14.21 34.38
C LYS A 2 24.26 -14.01 34.08
N SER A 3 23.72 -12.91 34.59
CA SER A 3 22.35 -12.45 34.43
C SER A 3 22.04 -12.20 32.96
N LEU A 4 21.28 -13.10 32.33
CA LEU A 4 20.60 -12.80 31.08
C LEU A 4 19.45 -11.85 31.45
N SER A 5 19.66 -10.56 31.17
CA SER A 5 18.73 -9.51 31.52
C SER A 5 17.39 -9.71 30.82
N ILE A 6 16.33 -9.54 31.61
CA ILE A 6 14.91 -9.48 31.29
C ILE A 6 14.64 -8.31 30.32
N LYS A 7 15.12 -8.42 29.07
CA LYS A 7 14.82 -7.50 27.96
C LYS A 7 14.30 -8.23 26.72
N ALA A 8 14.29 -9.56 26.73
CA ALA A 8 13.73 -10.39 25.66
C ALA A 8 12.24 -10.74 25.88
N LEU A 9 11.54 -10.08 26.83
CA LEU A 9 10.21 -10.53 27.27
C LEU A 9 9.04 -9.60 26.90
N PHE A 10 9.26 -8.52 26.14
CA PHE A 10 8.17 -7.64 25.72
C PHE A 10 8.39 -7.09 24.31
N ILE A 11 8.21 -7.94 23.30
CA ILE A 11 7.58 -7.50 22.05
C ILE A 11 6.35 -8.38 21.86
N SER A 12 5.31 -7.94 22.56
CA SER A 12 3.94 -8.36 22.43
C SER A 12 3.52 -8.39 20.96
N ALA A 13 3.16 -9.58 20.51
CA ALA A 13 2.07 -9.90 19.59
C ALA A 13 1.38 -8.71 18.92
N PHE A 14 1.81 -8.41 17.69
CA PHE A 14 0.84 -8.07 16.66
C PHE A 14 0.48 -9.37 15.94
N ALA A 15 -0.48 -10.09 16.52
CA ALA A 15 -1.26 -11.06 15.77
C ALA A 15 -2.15 -10.27 14.80
N VAL A 16 -1.57 -9.81 13.69
CA VAL A 16 -2.36 -9.43 12.52
C VAL A 16 -2.75 -10.74 11.85
N LEU A 17 -3.94 -11.19 12.21
CA LEU A 17 -4.82 -12.11 11.48
C LEU A 17 -4.14 -12.94 10.39
N SER A 18 -3.76 -14.15 10.78
CA SER A 18 -3.51 -15.28 9.89
C SER A 18 -4.80 -15.67 9.14
N LEU A 19 -5.11 -14.97 8.06
CA LEU A 19 -5.99 -15.44 6.99
C LEU A 19 -5.43 -14.89 5.67
N ASN A 20 -4.39 -15.56 5.16
CA ASN A 20 -3.96 -15.66 3.75
C ASN A 20 -2.52 -16.20 3.68
N ALA A 21 -2.19 -17.20 4.49
CA ALA A 21 -0.94 -17.93 4.39
C ALA A 21 -1.02 -18.92 3.22
N GLN A 22 -0.99 -18.43 1.96
CA GLN A 22 -0.75 -19.25 0.74
C GLN A 22 -0.71 -18.50 -0.60
N ALA A 23 -0.72 -17.17 -0.64
CA ALA A 23 -0.20 -16.44 -1.80
C ALA A 23 1.21 -15.99 -1.45
N ALA A 24 2.22 -16.33 -2.24
CA ALA A 24 3.40 -15.48 -2.28
C ALA A 24 2.87 -14.04 -2.51
N ASP A 25 3.15 -13.10 -1.59
CA ASP A 25 2.53 -11.77 -1.63
C ASP A 25 2.71 -11.17 -3.03
N SER A 26 1.63 -11.07 -3.80
CA SER A 26 1.70 -10.51 -5.15
C SER A 26 2.16 -9.06 -5.06
N THR A 27 2.85 -8.56 -6.10
CA THR A 27 3.27 -7.15 -6.16
C THR A 27 2.11 -6.21 -5.87
N TYR A 28 0.92 -6.50 -6.40
CA TYR A 28 -0.32 -5.78 -6.07
C TYR A 28 -0.59 -5.70 -4.56
N ASN A 29 -0.59 -6.84 -3.85
CA ASN A 29 -0.88 -6.87 -2.41
C ASN A 29 0.19 -6.12 -1.61
N LEU A 30 1.46 -6.21 -2.02
CA LEU A 30 2.56 -5.49 -1.38
C LEU A 30 2.44 -3.97 -1.60
N CYS A 31 2.10 -3.52 -2.80
CA CYS A 31 1.86 -2.11 -3.10
C CYS A 31 0.74 -1.51 -2.23
N VAL A 32 -0.37 -2.25 -2.09
CA VAL A 32 -1.49 -1.86 -1.23
C VAL A 32 -1.06 -1.84 0.24
N SER A 33 -0.36 -2.87 0.71
CA SER A 33 0.10 -2.96 2.10
C SER A 33 1.07 -1.83 2.46
N ASP A 34 2.01 -1.50 1.58
CA ASP A 34 2.94 -0.36 1.77
C ASP A 34 2.15 0.94 1.94
N ALA A 35 1.19 1.21 1.06
CA ALA A 35 0.36 2.42 1.13
C ALA A 35 -0.44 2.52 2.44
N GLU A 36 -1.07 1.41 2.86
CA GLU A 36 -1.83 1.36 4.12
C GLU A 36 -0.93 1.60 5.34
N ASN A 37 0.29 1.03 5.33
CA ASN A 37 1.28 1.26 6.38
C ASN A 37 1.75 2.72 6.41
N LEU A 38 1.95 3.35 5.26
CA LEU A 38 2.30 4.77 5.16
C LEU A 38 1.20 5.67 5.73
N ILE A 39 -0.06 5.44 5.33
CA ILE A 39 -1.22 6.21 5.80
C ILE A 39 -1.41 6.02 7.31
N SER A 40 -1.37 4.77 7.78
CA SER A 40 -1.51 4.45 9.21
C SER A 40 -0.40 5.09 10.05
N THR A 41 0.85 5.01 9.57
CA THR A 41 1.99 5.65 10.23
C THR A 41 1.88 7.18 10.21
N ALA A 42 1.44 7.76 9.10
CA ALA A 42 1.22 9.21 9.00
C ALA A 42 0.17 9.69 10.00
N LYS A 43 -0.93 8.94 10.13
CA LYS A 43 -2.00 9.23 11.09
C LYS A 43 -1.51 9.13 12.54
N ALA A 44 -0.79 8.05 12.86
CA ALA A 44 -0.42 7.74 14.25
C ALA A 44 0.82 8.49 14.75
N LYS A 45 1.82 8.69 13.88
CA LYS A 45 3.16 9.18 14.26
C LYS A 45 3.54 10.43 13.49
N GLY A 46 3.24 10.43 12.20
CA GLY A 46 3.37 11.59 11.37
C GLY A 46 4.06 11.43 10.06
N ILE A 47 4.08 12.53 9.30
CA ILE A 47 4.66 12.55 7.96
C ILE A 47 6.16 12.24 7.99
N LYS A 48 6.88 12.63 9.05
CA LYS A 48 8.32 12.35 9.17
C LYS A 48 8.56 10.84 9.33
N GLU A 49 7.79 10.20 10.19
CA GLU A 49 7.87 8.76 10.47
C GLU A 49 7.35 7.93 9.29
N ALA A 50 6.30 8.39 8.62
CA ALA A 50 5.79 7.75 7.41
C ALA A 50 6.83 7.80 6.27
N LYS A 51 7.52 8.93 6.09
CA LYS A 51 8.59 9.06 5.08
C LYS A 51 9.83 8.23 5.38
N ALA A 52 10.05 7.88 6.64
CA ALA A 52 11.16 7.02 7.06
C ALA A 52 10.82 5.51 6.95
N LEU A 53 9.57 5.16 6.62
CA LEU A 53 9.15 3.77 6.50
C LEU A 53 9.72 3.13 5.24
N GLU A 54 10.40 2.00 5.41
CA GLU A 54 10.87 1.17 4.31
C GLU A 54 9.68 0.52 3.60
N GLN A 55 9.59 0.71 2.30
CA GLN A 55 8.52 0.17 1.46
C GLN A 55 9.01 -1.13 0.79
N LYS A 56 8.17 -2.17 0.81
CA LYS A 56 8.52 -3.48 0.24
C LYS A 56 8.59 -3.48 -1.28
N THR A 57 7.88 -2.55 -1.91
CA THR A 57 7.82 -2.38 -3.37
C THR A 57 8.26 -0.99 -3.79
N THR A 58 8.81 -0.89 -5.00
CA THR A 58 9.09 0.37 -5.66
C THR A 58 7.84 0.94 -6.34
N LEU A 59 7.84 2.24 -6.64
CA LEU A 59 6.76 2.85 -7.45
C LEU A 59 6.65 2.23 -8.83
N ALA A 60 7.77 1.90 -9.48
CA ALA A 60 7.80 1.30 -10.80
C ALA A 60 7.04 -0.04 -10.83
N GLN A 61 7.29 -0.91 -9.83
CA GLN A 61 6.59 -2.19 -9.69
C GLN A 61 5.08 -2.00 -9.52
N CYS A 62 4.64 -0.98 -8.77
CA CYS A 62 3.20 -0.70 -8.62
C CYS A 62 2.58 -0.14 -9.90
N TYR A 63 3.30 0.70 -10.65
CA TYR A 63 2.85 1.18 -11.96
C TYR A 63 2.79 0.05 -13.00
N GLU A 64 3.71 -0.91 -12.96
CA GLU A 64 3.64 -2.10 -13.82
C GLU A 64 2.36 -2.91 -13.56
N GLU A 65 2.00 -3.12 -12.29
CA GLU A 65 0.73 -3.76 -11.92
C GLU A 65 -0.50 -2.95 -12.39
N LEU A 66 -0.45 -1.61 -12.28
CA LEU A 66 -1.54 -0.74 -12.73
C LEU A 66 -1.71 -0.83 -14.25
N ASN A 67 -0.60 -0.73 -14.98
CA ASN A 67 -0.55 -0.83 -16.43
C ASN A 67 -1.01 -2.22 -16.90
N ALA A 68 -0.72 -3.29 -16.16
CA ALA A 68 -1.20 -4.63 -16.48
C ALA A 68 -2.73 -4.74 -16.40
N ILE A 69 -3.37 -4.01 -15.49
CA ILE A 69 -4.85 -3.92 -15.44
C ILE A 69 -5.36 -3.12 -16.64
N GLU A 70 -4.75 -1.97 -16.94
CA GLU A 70 -5.15 -1.11 -18.07
C GLU A 70 -4.99 -1.81 -19.43
N ALA A 71 -3.93 -2.59 -19.60
CA ALA A 71 -3.60 -3.29 -20.85
C ALA A 71 -4.70 -4.27 -21.30
N LYS A 72 -5.50 -4.81 -20.37
CA LYS A 72 -6.65 -5.68 -20.68
C LYS A 72 -7.70 -4.99 -21.56
N TYR A 73 -7.76 -3.66 -21.50
CA TYR A 73 -8.75 -2.83 -22.20
C TYR A 73 -8.17 -2.15 -23.44
N GLY A 74 -6.85 -2.22 -23.64
CA GLY A 74 -6.16 -1.74 -24.84
C GLY A 74 -6.60 -0.34 -25.26
N ASP A 75 -6.99 -0.20 -26.53
CA ASP A 75 -7.38 1.07 -27.15
C ASP A 75 -8.61 1.74 -26.52
N ALA A 76 -9.45 1.00 -25.79
CA ALA A 76 -10.61 1.57 -25.12
C ALA A 76 -10.24 2.56 -24.00
N THR A 77 -8.99 2.51 -23.52
CA THR A 77 -8.48 3.44 -22.50
C THR A 77 -7.96 4.76 -23.09
N LYS A 78 -7.77 4.84 -24.42
CA LYS A 78 -7.18 6.02 -25.06
C LYS A 78 -8.13 7.22 -25.00
N GLY A 79 -7.63 8.34 -24.47
CA GLY A 79 -8.37 9.61 -24.42
C GLY A 79 -9.48 9.66 -23.38
N VAL A 80 -9.58 8.65 -22.51
CA VAL A 80 -10.55 8.59 -21.41
C VAL A 80 -9.84 8.20 -20.11
N ASN A 81 -10.53 8.37 -18.98
CA ASN A 81 -10.07 7.74 -17.76
C ASN A 81 -10.23 6.21 -17.90
N PRO A 82 -9.16 5.39 -17.73
CA PRO A 82 -9.24 3.95 -17.92
C PRO A 82 -10.36 3.28 -17.11
N SER A 83 -10.69 3.78 -15.92
CA SER A 83 -11.77 3.27 -15.09
C SER A 83 -13.14 3.25 -15.78
N ALA A 84 -13.39 4.14 -16.75
CA ALA A 84 -14.68 4.28 -17.42
C ALA A 84 -15.05 3.06 -18.29
N VAL A 85 -14.06 2.32 -18.79
CA VAL A 85 -14.26 1.15 -19.67
C VAL A 85 -14.00 -0.18 -18.97
N MET A 86 -13.51 -0.13 -17.73
CA MET A 86 -13.23 -1.30 -16.91
C MET A 86 -14.50 -1.99 -16.39
N THR A 87 -14.42 -3.31 -16.18
CA THR A 87 -15.43 -4.02 -15.38
C THR A 87 -15.40 -3.52 -13.94
N PRO A 88 -16.48 -3.70 -13.16
CA PRO A 88 -16.51 -3.26 -11.77
C PRO A 88 -15.34 -3.80 -10.92
N GLU A 89 -14.95 -5.07 -11.14
CA GLU A 89 -13.90 -5.74 -10.38
C GLU A 89 -12.51 -5.18 -10.70
N ASP A 90 -12.18 -5.03 -11.98
CA ASP A 90 -10.89 -4.48 -12.40
C ASP A 90 -10.81 -2.98 -12.10
N ARG A 91 -11.92 -2.25 -12.21
CA ARG A 91 -12.01 -0.85 -11.78
C ARG A 91 -11.69 -0.70 -10.29
N ALA A 92 -12.22 -1.57 -9.45
CA ALA A 92 -11.96 -1.52 -8.01
C ALA A 92 -10.48 -1.78 -7.70
N LYS A 93 -9.86 -2.77 -8.37
CA LYS A 93 -8.42 -3.05 -8.23
C LYS A 93 -7.57 -1.89 -8.73
N TRP A 94 -7.90 -1.35 -9.90
CA TRP A 94 -7.21 -0.22 -10.49
C TRP A 94 -7.27 1.01 -9.58
N ALA A 95 -8.45 1.37 -9.08
CA ALA A 95 -8.62 2.51 -8.19
C ALA A 95 -7.82 2.34 -6.89
N LYS A 96 -7.89 1.15 -6.28
CA LYS A 96 -7.12 0.85 -5.06
C LYS A 96 -5.63 0.96 -5.29
N LEU A 97 -5.12 0.46 -6.42
CA LEU A 97 -3.70 0.53 -6.75
C LEU A 97 -3.26 1.96 -7.10
N PHE A 98 -4.10 2.72 -7.81
CA PHE A 98 -3.89 4.14 -8.09
C PHE A 98 -3.73 4.94 -6.79
N ASP A 99 -4.67 4.79 -5.86
CA ASP A 99 -4.60 5.45 -4.54
C ASP A 99 -3.37 5.01 -3.74
N SER A 100 -2.98 3.72 -3.87
CA SER A 100 -1.81 3.18 -3.20
C SER A 100 -0.52 3.81 -3.74
N ILE A 101 -0.41 3.98 -5.05
CA ILE A 101 0.70 4.66 -5.71
C ILE A 101 0.80 6.13 -5.27
N ASP A 102 -0.34 6.81 -5.15
CA ASP A 102 -0.38 8.19 -4.65
C ASP A 102 0.14 8.26 -3.21
N ALA A 103 -0.33 7.38 -2.32
CA ALA A 103 0.14 7.32 -0.93
C ALA A 103 1.65 6.99 -0.84
N LYS A 104 2.16 6.09 -1.69
CA LYS A 104 3.60 5.75 -1.79
C LYS A 104 4.45 6.93 -2.24
N GLN A 105 3.88 7.88 -2.99
CA GLN A 105 4.51 9.16 -3.32
C GLN A 105 4.35 10.23 -2.23
N PHE A 106 3.73 9.89 -1.09
CA PHE A 106 3.35 10.83 -0.03
C PHE A 106 2.37 11.91 -0.52
N LYS A 107 1.50 11.53 -1.45
CA LYS A 107 0.46 12.35 -2.08
C LYS A 107 -0.90 11.65 -1.93
N GLY A 108 -1.93 12.21 -2.56
CA GLY A 108 -3.28 11.67 -2.53
C GLY A 108 -4.04 12.10 -1.28
N VAL A 109 -5.35 12.25 -1.43
CA VAL A 109 -6.22 12.77 -0.36
C VAL A 109 -6.10 11.95 0.93
N PRO A 110 -6.13 10.60 0.92
CA PRO A 110 -6.07 9.82 2.16
C PRO A 110 -4.77 10.03 2.95
N PHE A 111 -3.62 10.03 2.26
CA PHE A 111 -2.33 10.24 2.92
C PHE A 111 -2.17 11.68 3.44
N LEU A 112 -2.59 12.68 2.65
CA LEU A 112 -2.53 14.08 3.07
C LEU A 112 -3.46 14.32 4.26
N GLN A 113 -4.67 13.77 4.23
CA GLN A 113 -5.58 13.85 5.37
C GLN A 113 -4.99 13.23 6.63
N ALA A 114 -4.46 12.01 6.52
CA ALA A 114 -3.76 11.34 7.60
C ALA A 114 -2.51 12.09 8.08
N SER A 115 -1.85 12.85 7.22
CA SER A 115 -0.62 13.58 7.56
C SER A 115 -0.87 14.92 8.25
N TYR A 116 -1.93 15.63 7.86
CA TYR A 116 -2.19 17.02 8.27
C TYR A 116 -3.33 17.19 9.27
N TYR A 117 -4.32 16.30 9.30
CA TYR A 117 -5.51 16.41 10.15
C TYR A 117 -5.63 15.25 11.14
N ARG A 118 -4.52 14.94 11.80
CA ARG A 118 -4.38 13.82 12.74
C ARG A 118 -5.28 13.96 13.95
#